data_AF-A0A9D0CTG6-F1
#
_entry.id   AF-A0A9D0CTG6-F1
#
_cell.length_a   1.000
_cell.length_b   1.000
_cell.length_c   1.000
_cell.angle_alpha   90.00
_cell.angle_beta   90.00
_cell.angle_gamma   90.00
#
_symmetry.space_group_name_H-M   'P 1'
#
loop_
_entity.id
_entity.type
_entity.pdbx_description
1 polymer ?
#
loop_
_entity_poly.entity_id
_entity_poly.type
_entity_poly.pdbx_seq_one_letter_code
_entity_poly.pdbx_strand_id
1 'polypeptide(L)'
;MLMPLWLAGCSTTGDKHSDVTAEGDARALFEKGKKQMEHGNYLLAIEKFETLVSRYPFGPYAQQAQLEIAYANYKSQEPDIAIAQADDFIKFNPEHPH
;
A
#
# COMPACT_ATOMS: atom_id res chain seq x y z
N MET A 1 -26.96 15.71 -48.47
CA MET A 1 -27.03 14.26 -48.19
C MET A 1 -26.47 14.06 -46.78
N LEU A 2 -27.38 13.88 -45.82
CA LEU A 2 -27.11 13.62 -44.40
C LEU A 2 -26.52 12.21 -44.26
N MET A 3 -25.47 12.02 -43.44
CA MET A 3 -25.31 10.78 -42.64
C MET A 3 -24.26 10.93 -41.52
N PRO A 4 -24.62 11.47 -40.34
CA PRO A 4 -23.89 11.24 -39.10
C PRO A 4 -24.41 9.96 -38.41
N LEU A 5 -23.52 9.03 -38.03
CA LEU A 5 -23.78 7.96 -37.05
C LEU A 5 -22.41 7.47 -36.52
N TRP A 6 -21.97 7.97 -35.37
CA TRP A 6 -22.06 7.33 -34.04
C TRP A 6 -21.29 6.00 -33.94
N LEU A 7 -20.29 5.90 -33.07
CA LEU A 7 -20.46 5.46 -31.67
C LEU A 7 -19.08 5.28 -31.00
N ALA A 8 -19.06 5.63 -29.72
CA ALA A 8 -17.95 5.46 -28.81
C ALA A 8 -17.55 3.99 -28.65
N GLY A 9 -16.24 3.75 -28.59
CA GLY A 9 -15.64 2.50 -28.16
C GLY A 9 -14.57 2.78 -27.10
N CYS A 10 -14.99 3.23 -25.92
CA CYS A 10 -14.16 3.16 -24.73
C CYS A 10 -14.29 1.74 -24.20
N SER A 11 -13.34 0.85 -24.54
CA SER A 11 -13.28 -0.48 -23.93
C SER A 11 -12.58 -0.35 -22.57
N THR A 12 -13.36 -0.05 -21.54
CA THR A 12 -12.95 -0.24 -20.14
C THR A 12 -13.09 -1.73 -19.83
N THR A 13 -12.12 -2.53 -20.24
CA THR A 13 -12.07 -3.93 -19.79
C THR A 13 -11.42 -3.93 -18.41
N GLY A 14 -12.26 -3.92 -17.38
CA GLY A 14 -11.85 -4.19 -16.00
C GLY A 14 -11.48 -5.67 -15.89
N ASP A 15 -10.18 -5.95 -15.91
CA ASP A 15 -9.59 -7.28 -15.72
C ASP A 15 -9.71 -7.73 -14.25
N LYS A 16 -10.89 -8.20 -13.86
CA LYS A 16 -11.20 -8.78 -12.54
C LYS A 16 -10.50 -10.13 -12.26
N HIS A 17 -9.58 -10.57 -13.13
CA HIS A 17 -8.82 -11.82 -12.95
C HIS A 17 -7.43 -11.59 -12.34
N SER A 18 -6.98 -10.33 -12.25
CA SER A 18 -5.69 -9.93 -11.66
C SER A 18 -5.77 -9.70 -10.15
N ASP A 19 -6.96 -9.42 -9.61
CA ASP A 19 -7.14 -9.00 -8.22
C ASP A 19 -6.91 -10.12 -7.20
N VAL A 20 -7.31 -11.36 -7.50
CA VAL A 20 -7.18 -12.48 -6.55
C VAL A 20 -5.71 -12.85 -6.29
N THR A 21 -4.87 -12.76 -7.32
CA THR A 21 -3.42 -12.99 -7.20
C THR A 21 -2.71 -11.77 -6.60
N ALA A 22 -3.16 -10.56 -6.92
CA ALA A 22 -2.64 -9.32 -6.36
C ALA A 22 -2.91 -9.19 -4.85
N GLU A 23 -4.13 -9.48 -4.38
CA GLU A 23 -4.45 -9.50 -2.94
C GLU A 23 -3.68 -10.59 -2.21
N GLY A 24 -3.51 -11.77 -2.84
CA GLY A 24 -2.69 -12.85 -2.30
C GLY A 24 -1.22 -12.46 -2.12
N ASP A 25 -0.64 -11.76 -3.10
CA ASP A 25 0.75 -11.27 -3.02
C ASP A 25 0.90 -10.12 -2.02
N ALA A 26 -0.06 -9.18 -1.99
CA ALA A 26 -0.11 -8.12 -0.99
C ALA A 26 -0.16 -8.68 0.43
N ARG A 27 -1.03 -9.68 0.68
CA ARG A 27 -1.09 -10.38 1.96
C ARG A 27 0.24 -11.06 2.29
N ALA A 28 0.84 -11.75 1.32
CA ALA A 28 2.11 -12.44 1.54
C ALA A 28 3.25 -11.47 1.89
N LEU A 29 3.30 -10.28 1.27
CA LEU A 29 4.24 -9.21 1.62
C LEU A 29 4.00 -8.69 3.03
N PHE A 30 2.74 -8.48 3.40
CA PHE A 30 2.36 -8.02 4.74
C PHE A 30 2.80 -8.99 5.83
N GLU A 31 2.46 -10.28 5.68
CA GLU A 31 2.84 -11.33 6.63
C GLU A 31 4.36 -11.48 6.75
N LYS A 32 5.10 -11.37 5.63
CA LYS A 32 6.56 -11.37 5.65
C LYS A 32 7.11 -10.18 6.44
N GLY A 33 6.56 -8.97 6.25
CA GLY A 33 6.92 -7.79 7.02
C GLY A 33 6.67 -7.99 8.52
N LYS A 34 5.48 -8.46 8.90
CA LYS A 34 5.13 -8.76 10.30
C LYS A 34 6.08 -9.77 10.94
N LYS A 35 6.44 -10.83 10.23
CA LYS A 35 7.42 -11.81 10.72
C LYS A 35 8.81 -11.19 10.95
N GLN A 36 9.24 -10.26 10.10
CA GLN A 36 10.49 -9.55 10.35
C GLN A 36 10.39 -8.62 11.57
N MET A 37 9.24 -7.99 11.80
CA MET A 37 8.98 -7.20 13.02
C MET A 37 9.10 -8.05 14.28
N GLU A 38 8.53 -9.26 14.28
CA GLU A 38 8.61 -10.20 15.41
C GLU A 38 10.05 -10.66 15.68
N HIS A 39 10.85 -10.79 14.63
CA HIS A 39 12.27 -11.12 14.75
C HIS A 39 13.16 -9.92 15.13
N GLY A 40 12.61 -8.71 15.25
CA GLY A 40 13.37 -7.49 15.53
C GLY A 40 14.13 -6.93 14.33
N ASN A 41 13.92 -7.46 13.13
CA ASN A 41 14.56 -7.01 11.89
C ASN A 41 13.77 -5.85 11.28
N TYR A 42 13.75 -4.70 11.94
CA TYR A 42 12.91 -3.56 11.56
C TYR A 42 13.21 -3.02 10.15
N LEU A 43 14.48 -2.95 9.74
CA LEU A 43 14.87 -2.52 8.39
C LEU A 43 14.31 -3.44 7.29
N LEU A 44 14.37 -4.76 7.50
CA LEU A 44 13.80 -5.72 6.55
C LEU A 44 12.27 -5.66 6.54
N ALA A 45 11.64 -5.38 7.68
CA ALA A 45 10.19 -5.19 7.75
C ALA A 45 9.75 -3.97 6.93
N ILE A 46 10.44 -2.83 7.10
CA ILE A 46 10.22 -1.60 6.33
C ILE A 46 10.27 -1.91 4.82
N GLU A 47 11.32 -2.57 4.35
CA GLU A 47 11.47 -2.92 2.93
C GLU A 47 10.26 -3.72 2.38
N LYS A 48 9.74 -4.67 3.16
CA LYS A 48 8.57 -5.47 2.74
C LYS A 48 7.28 -4.66 2.71
N PHE A 49 7.08 -3.79 3.70
CA PHE A 49 5.91 -2.92 3.72
C PHE A 49 5.98 -1.82 2.66
N GLU A 50 7.14 -1.22 2.40
CA GLU A 50 7.34 -0.26 1.31
C GLU A 50 7.07 -0.90 -0.06
N THR A 51 7.55 -2.13 -0.26
CA THR A 51 7.25 -2.90 -1.47
C THR A 51 5.75 -3.13 -1.63
N LEU A 52 5.04 -3.43 -0.53
CA LEU A 52 3.59 -3.59 -0.53
C LEU A 52 2.89 -2.29 -0.94
N VAL A 53 3.21 -1.17 -0.29
CA VAL A 53 2.59 0.13 -0.55
C VAL A 53 2.90 0.62 -1.96
N SER A 54 4.12 0.38 -2.46
CA SER A 54 4.53 0.77 -3.81
C SER A 54 3.81 -0.04 -4.90
N ARG A 55 3.64 -1.35 -4.69
CA ARG A 55 2.97 -2.24 -5.67
C ARG A 55 1.45 -2.18 -5.58
N TYR A 56 0.91 -2.01 -4.38
CA TYR A 56 -0.51 -2.08 -4.08
C TYR A 56 -0.96 -0.86 -3.28
N PRO A 57 -0.82 0.37 -3.81
CA PRO A 57 -1.09 1.61 -3.06
C PRO A 57 -2.54 1.76 -2.61
N PHE A 58 -3.49 1.10 -3.29
CA PHE A 58 -4.92 1.07 -2.95
C PHE A 58 -5.38 -0.30 -2.45
N GLY A 59 -4.44 -1.19 -2.12
CA GLY A 59 -4.75 -2.53 -1.63
C GLY A 59 -5.29 -2.51 -0.19
N PRO A 60 -6.00 -3.57 0.24
CA PRO A 60 -6.60 -3.64 1.58
C PRO A 60 -5.56 -3.57 2.72
N TYR A 61 -4.30 -3.90 2.43
CA TYR A 61 -3.20 -3.86 3.39
C TYR A 61 -2.34 -2.60 3.29
N ALA A 62 -2.61 -1.68 2.35
CA ALA A 62 -1.74 -0.54 2.07
C ALA A 62 -1.66 0.43 3.26
N GLN A 63 -2.82 0.84 3.78
CA GLN A 63 -2.90 1.75 4.93
C GLN A 63 -2.28 1.12 6.18
N GLN A 64 -2.59 -0.15 6.44
CA GLN A 64 -1.98 -0.88 7.56
C GLN A 64 -0.46 -0.99 7.40
N ALA A 65 0.03 -1.25 6.18
CA ALA A 65 1.47 -1.31 5.92
C ALA A 65 2.15 0.05 6.16
N GLN A 66 1.54 1.17 5.78
CA GLN A 66 2.08 2.51 6.08
C GLN A 66 2.23 2.75 7.59
N LEU A 67 1.25 2.33 8.40
CA LEU A 67 1.35 2.40 9.86
C LEU A 67 2.48 1.51 10.41
N GLU A 68 2.63 0.29 9.86
CA GLU A 68 3.69 -0.62 10.27
C GLU A 68 5.10 -0.11 9.87
N ILE A 69 5.23 0.61 8.75
CA ILE A 69 6.49 1.29 8.37
C ILE A 69 6.85 2.35 9.43
N ALA A 70 5.91 3.22 9.80
CA ALA A 70 6.15 4.24 10.82
C ALA A 70 6.54 3.61 12.17
N TYR A 71 5.83 2.55 12.58
CA TYR A 71 6.15 1.81 13.81
C TYR A 71 7.53 1.13 13.74
N ALA A 72 7.89 0.52 12.60
CA ALA A 72 9.19 -0.09 12.39
C ALA A 72 10.33 0.94 12.45
N ASN A 73 10.16 2.10 11.83
CA ASN A 73 11.13 3.20 11.91
C ASN A 73 11.33 3.69 13.36
N TYR A 74 10.24 3.83 14.11
CA TYR A 74 10.31 4.16 15.54
C TYR A 74 11.10 3.12 16.34
N LYS A 75 10.87 1.83 16.06
CA LYS A 75 11.57 0.72 16.72
C LYS A 75 13.03 0.56 16.27
N SER A 76 13.38 1.05 15.07
CA SER A 76 14.74 1.04 14.52
C SER A 76 15.65 2.15 15.07
N GLN A 77 15.22 2.87 16.11
CA GLN A 77 15.93 4.02 16.71
C GLN A 77 16.07 5.23 15.77
N GLU A 78 15.18 5.35 14.77
CA GLU A 78 15.07 6.51 13.88
C GLU A 78 13.74 7.25 14.11
N PRO A 79 13.52 7.83 15.32
CA PRO A 79 12.25 8.43 15.69
C PRO A 79 11.90 9.66 14.83
N ASP A 80 12.90 10.41 14.37
CA ASP A 80 12.70 11.59 13.53
C ASP A 80 12.08 11.22 12.17
N ILE A 81 12.49 10.08 11.60
CA ILE A 81 11.92 9.54 10.35
C ILE A 81 10.50 9.03 10.59
N ALA A 82 10.26 8.38 11.72
CA ALA A 82 8.93 7.89 12.08
C ALA A 82 7.91 9.04 12.22
N ILE A 83 8.31 10.16 12.81
CA ILE A 83 7.46 11.36 12.93
C ILE A 83 7.13 11.93 11.55
N ALA A 84 8.14 12.13 10.70
CA ALA A 84 7.92 12.65 9.35
C ALA A 84 6.97 11.77 8.52
N GLN A 85 7.11 10.45 8.60
CA GLN A 85 6.21 9.52 7.92
C GLN A 85 4.80 9.49 8.50
N ALA A 86 4.65 9.63 9.82
CA ALA A 86 3.34 9.73 10.45
C ALA A 86 2.61 11.02 10.03
N ASP A 87 3.34 12.14 9.95
CA ASP A 87 2.79 13.42 9.47
C ASP A 87 2.35 13.33 8.00
N ASP A 88 3.16 12.70 7.14
CA ASP A 88 2.79 12.43 5.76
C ASP A 88 1.54 11.54 5.68
N PHE A 89 1.45 10.48 6.50
CA PHE A 89 0.30 9.59 6.53
C PHE A 89 -1.00 10.35 6.87
N ILE A 90 -0.99 11.22 7.89
CA ILE A 90 -2.14 12.04 8.28
C ILE A 90 -2.54 12.98 7.14
N LYS A 91 -1.56 13.60 6.48
CA LYS A 91 -1.80 14.51 5.36
C LYS A 91 -2.44 13.82 4.16
N PHE A 92 -2.02 12.60 3.86
CA PHE A 92 -2.52 11.82 2.73
C PHE A 92 -3.78 11.01 3.05
N ASN A 93 -4.11 10.80 4.33
CA ASN A 93 -5.28 10.02 4.77
C ASN A 93 -6.13 10.76 5.82
N PRO A 94 -6.71 11.93 5.48
CA PRO A 94 -7.44 12.77 6.45
C PRO A 94 -8.75 12.16 6.98
N GLU A 95 -9.29 11.12 6.33
CA GLU A 95 -10.49 10.40 6.77
C GLU A 95 -10.17 9.13 7.60
N HIS A 96 -8.90 8.79 7.79
CA HIS A 96 -8.54 7.64 8.61
C HIS A 96 -8.81 7.95 10.09
N PRO A 97 -9.61 7.14 10.82
CA PRO A 97 -9.91 7.41 12.22
C PRO A 97 -8.62 7.38 13.06
N HIS A 98 -8.50 8.38 13.95
CA HIS A 98 -7.41 8.51 14.93
C HIS A 98 -7.59 7.58 16.13
#